data_AF-A0A961XJI2-F1
#
_entry.id   AF-A0A961XJI2-F1
#
_cell.length_a   1.000
_cell.length_b   1.000
_cell.length_c   1.000
_cell.angle_alpha   90.00
_cell.angle_beta   90.00
_cell.angle_gamma   90.00
#
_symmetry.space_group_name_H-M   'P 1'
#
loop_
_entity.id
_entity.type
_entity.pdbx_description
1 polymer ?
#
loop_
_entity_poly.entity_id
_entity_poly.type
_entity_poly.pdbx_seq_one_letter_code
_entity_poly.pdbx_strand_id
1 'polypeptide(L)'
;MQMTNIQTLPENADTGFWDAIAEKYAKGAIADMAGYEKTLKRIGELLSRDDQVLELGCGTGSSALRLAPLVGRYTATDLSP
;
A
#
# COMPACT_ATOMS: atom_id res chain seq x y z
N MET A 1 -6.22 20.39 -30.53
CA MET A 1 -5.95 19.92 -29.15
C MET A 1 -5.74 18.42 -29.24
N GLN A 2 -4.49 17.97 -29.34
CA GLN A 2 -4.18 16.53 -29.45
C GLN A 2 -4.32 15.91 -28.06
N MET A 3 -5.24 14.95 -27.93
CA MET A 3 -5.30 14.05 -26.79
C MET A 3 -4.11 13.09 -26.90
N THR A 4 -3.15 13.21 -25.99
CA THR A 4 -1.99 12.33 -25.94
C THR A 4 -2.46 10.92 -25.62
N ASN A 5 -2.14 9.99 -26.53
CA ASN A 5 -2.43 8.56 -26.39
C ASN A 5 -1.60 8.01 -25.20
N ILE A 6 -2.27 7.58 -24.13
CA ILE A 6 -1.61 6.86 -23.03
C ILE A 6 -1.18 5.52 -23.62
N GLN A 7 0.12 5.32 -23.79
CA GLN A 7 0.66 4.01 -24.17
C GLN A 7 0.32 3.02 -23.06
N THR A 8 -0.54 2.06 -23.36
CA THR A 8 -0.81 0.92 -22.48
C THR A 8 0.44 0.04 -22.43
N LEU A 9 1.01 -0.12 -21.24
CA LEU A 9 2.01 -1.15 -20.99
C LEU A 9 1.37 -2.54 -21.28
N PRO A 10 2.14 -3.53 -21.75
CA PRO A 10 1.61 -4.88 -22.00
C PRO A 10 0.90 -5.40 -20.74
N GLU A 11 -0.30 -5.93 -20.93
CA GLU A 11 -1.37 -6.15 -19.92
C GLU A 11 -0.93 -6.87 -18.63
N ASN A 12 0.23 -7.52 -18.57
CA ASN A 12 0.65 -8.37 -17.46
C ASN A 12 2.16 -8.32 -17.12
N ALA A 13 2.94 -7.38 -17.66
CA ALA A 13 4.39 -7.38 -17.40
C ALA A 13 4.73 -7.03 -15.94
N ASP A 14 3.98 -6.10 -15.34
CA ASP A 14 4.22 -5.66 -13.96
C ASP A 14 3.65 -6.64 -12.93
N THR A 15 2.46 -7.21 -13.18
CA THR A 15 1.81 -8.20 -12.29
C THR A 15 2.68 -9.45 -12.13
N GLY A 16 3.15 -10.06 -13.21
CA GLY A 16 3.96 -11.28 -13.14
C GLY A 16 5.30 -11.09 -12.41
N PHE A 17 5.90 -9.89 -12.46
CA PHE A 17 7.10 -9.58 -11.67
C PHE A 17 6.77 -9.48 -10.18
N TRP A 18 5.71 -8.73 -9.83
CA TRP A 18 5.32 -8.54 -8.43
C TRP A 18 4.84 -9.83 -7.79
N ASP A 19 4.05 -10.65 -8.49
CA ASP A 19 3.62 -11.98 -8.02
C ASP A 19 4.81 -12.88 -7.66
N ALA A 20 5.85 -12.87 -8.52
CA ALA A 20 7.03 -13.71 -8.31
C ALA A 20 7.87 -13.28 -7.10
N ILE A 21 7.86 -11.99 -6.74
CA ILE A 21 8.72 -11.44 -5.67
C ILE A 21 7.95 -11.16 -4.37
N ALA A 22 6.61 -11.07 -4.43
CA ALA A 22 5.73 -10.71 -3.33
C ALA A 22 5.91 -11.62 -2.11
N GLU A 23 5.95 -12.94 -2.32
CA GLU A 23 6.12 -13.90 -1.21
C GLU A 23 7.46 -13.68 -0.47
N LYS A 24 8.54 -13.42 -1.21
CA LYS A 24 9.86 -13.15 -0.63
C LYS A 24 9.86 -11.85 0.16
N TYR A 25 9.26 -10.79 -0.39
CA TYR A 25 9.15 -9.50 0.32
C TYR A 25 8.27 -9.61 1.57
N ALA A 26 7.14 -10.31 1.48
CA ALA A 26 6.22 -10.53 2.60
C ALA A 26 6.86 -11.29 3.77
N LYS A 27 7.80 -12.21 3.47
CA LYS A 27 8.58 -12.95 4.47
C LYS A 27 9.75 -12.14 5.05
N GLY A 28 10.13 -11.03 4.41
CA GLY A 28 11.20 -10.16 4.87
C GLY A 28 10.80 -9.45 6.16
N ALA A 29 11.64 -9.55 7.20
CA ALA A 29 11.46 -8.74 8.40
C ALA A 29 11.71 -7.27 8.08
N ILE A 30 10.89 -6.38 8.65
CA ILE A 30 11.15 -4.94 8.61
C ILE A 30 12.43 -4.68 9.41
N ALA A 31 13.48 -4.20 8.73
CA ALA A 31 14.81 -4.05 9.30
C ALA A 31 14.85 -3.03 10.46
N ASP A 32 14.04 -1.98 10.39
CA ASP A 32 13.89 -0.97 11.45
C ASP A 32 12.43 -0.91 11.93
N MET A 33 12.10 -1.82 12.84
CA MET A 33 10.79 -1.85 13.48
C MET A 33 10.49 -0.56 14.26
N ALA A 34 11.48 0.08 14.89
CA ALA A 34 11.25 1.28 15.67
C ALA A 34 10.89 2.47 14.78
N GLY A 35 11.58 2.63 13.65
CA GLY A 35 11.25 3.61 12.63
C GLY A 35 9.88 3.37 11.98
N TYR A 36 9.52 2.10 11.75
CA TYR A 36 8.20 1.72 11.26
C TYR A 36 7.09 2.10 12.24
N GLU A 37 7.22 1.75 13.53
CA GLU A 37 6.23 2.14 14.54
C GLU A 37 6.12 3.66 14.72
N LYS A 38 7.26 4.38 14.65
CA LYS A 38 7.26 5.85 14.69
C LYS A 38 6.49 6.44 13.51
N THR A 39 6.63 5.85 12.33
CA THR A 39 5.89 6.25 11.13
C THR A 39 4.40 6.01 11.31
N LEU A 40 3.99 4.84 11.78
CA LEU A 40 2.57 4.53 12.04
C LEU A 40 1.96 5.49 13.07
N LYS A 41 2.67 5.77 14.16
CA LYS A 41 2.23 6.75 15.16
C LYS A 41 2.04 8.12 14.52
N ARG A 42 3.00 8.58 13.71
CA ARG A 42 2.92 9.90 13.08
C ARG A 42 1.77 9.99 12.10
N ILE A 43 1.50 8.93 11.33
CA ILE A 43 0.35 8.87 10.44
C ILE A 43 -0.94 8.92 11.26
N GLY A 44 -1.05 8.11 12.31
CA GLY A 44 -2.24 8.07 13.18
C GLY A 44 -2.58 9.41 13.83
N GLU A 45 -1.59 10.24 14.15
CA GLU A 45 -1.79 11.61 14.66
C GLU A 45 -2.40 12.57 13.63
N LEU A 46 -2.31 12.25 12.34
CA LEU A 46 -2.84 13.07 11.24
C LEU A 46 -4.23 12.60 10.78
N LEU A 47 -4.70 11.44 11.28
CA LEU A 47 -5.95 10.82 10.86
C LEU A 47 -7.09 11.13 11.83
N SER A 48 -8.29 11.23 11.27
CA SER A 48 -9.56 11.38 11.99
C SER A 48 -10.55 10.30 11.58
N ARG A 49 -11.55 10.05 12.45
CA ARG A 49 -12.66 9.12 12.17
C ARG A 49 -13.52 9.53 10.98
N ASP A 50 -13.43 10.78 10.53
CA ASP A 50 -14.14 11.28 9.36
C ASP A 50 -13.38 11.02 8.03
N ASP A 51 -12.13 10.58 8.10
CA ASP A 51 -11.29 10.38 6.92
C ASP A 51 -11.64 9.10 6.16
N GLN A 52 -11.40 9.16 4.84
CA GLN A 52 -11.36 7.99 3.96
C GLN A 52 -9.96 7.86 3.35
N VAL A 53 -9.26 6.78 3.66
CA VAL A 53 -7.87 6.55 3.26
C VAL A 53 -7.81 5.54 2.12
N LEU A 54 -6.92 5.81 1.17
CA LEU A 54 -6.49 4.88 0.12
C LEU A 54 -4.98 4.61 0.27
N GLU A 55 -4.61 3.35 0.48
CA GLU A 55 -3.23 2.87 0.44
C GLU A 55 -2.98 2.12 -0.87
N LEU A 56 -1.94 2.54 -1.59
CA LEU A 56 -1.48 1.95 -2.84
C LEU A 56 -0.20 1.15 -2.58
N GLY A 57 -0.17 -0.11 -3.01
CA GLY A 57 0.95 -1.01 -2.74
C GLY A 57 0.98 -1.46 -1.28
N CYS A 58 -0.17 -1.92 -0.75
CA CYS A 58 -0.28 -2.27 0.66
C CYS A 58 0.46 -3.57 1.05
N GLY A 59 0.93 -4.34 0.06
CA GLY A 59 1.53 -5.66 0.24
C GLY A 59 0.63 -6.55 1.10
N THR A 60 1.16 -7.01 2.23
CA THR A 60 0.44 -7.85 3.20
C THR A 60 -0.64 -7.10 4.02
N GLY A 61 -0.82 -5.79 3.81
CA GLY A 61 -1.80 -4.97 4.52
C GLY A 61 -1.45 -4.66 5.98
N SER A 62 -0.19 -4.89 6.40
CA SER A 62 0.23 -4.74 7.80
C SER A 62 0.02 -3.33 8.36
N SER A 63 0.24 -2.29 7.55
CA SER A 63 -0.03 -0.89 7.92
C SER A 63 -1.53 -0.62 7.97
N ALA A 64 -2.25 -1.03 6.92
CA ALA A 64 -3.71 -0.89 6.83
C ALA A 64 -4.43 -1.45 8.05
N LEU A 65 -4.07 -2.66 8.50
CA LEU A 65 -4.68 -3.29 9.68
C LEU A 65 -4.49 -2.46 10.96
N ARG A 66 -3.40 -1.73 11.08
CA ARG A 66 -3.08 -0.91 12.26
C ARG A 66 -3.70 0.47 12.21
N LEU A 67 -3.85 1.04 11.01
CA LEU A 67 -4.35 2.40 10.81
C LEU A 67 -5.86 2.45 10.54
N ALA A 68 -6.46 1.40 9.98
CA ALA A 68 -7.89 1.34 9.68
C ALA A 68 -8.81 1.67 10.88
N PRO A 69 -8.50 1.28 12.14
CA PRO A 69 -9.34 1.63 13.28
C PRO A 69 -9.40 3.13 13.60
N LEU A 70 -8.49 3.93 13.03
CA LEU A 70 -8.39 5.37 13.30
C LEU A 70 -9.25 6.22 12.36
N VAL A 71 -9.76 5.63 11.28
CA VAL A 71 -10.49 6.35 10.21
C VAL A 71 -11.87 5.77 9.98
N GLY A 72 -12.71 6.49 9.23
CA GLY A 72 -14.05 6.03 8.89
C GLY A 72 -14.03 4.92 7.84
N ARG A 73 -13.11 5.01 6.87
CA ARG A 73 -12.91 3.97 5.86
C ARG A 73 -11.45 3.89 5.44
N TYR A 74 -10.94 2.67 5.33
CA TYR A 74 -9.59 2.40 4.83
C TYR A 74 -9.68 1.41 3.67
N THR A 75 -9.21 1.83 2.49
CA THR A 75 -9.10 0.97 1.31
C THR A 75 -7.61 0.73 1.06
N ALA A 76 -7.19 -0.53 1.11
CA ALA A 76 -5.82 -0.92 0.83
C ALA A 76 -5.81 -1.76 -0.46
N THR A 77 -4.90 -1.45 -1.38
CA THR A 77 -4.81 -2.11 -2.68
C THR A 77 -3.38 -2.47 -3.00
N ASP A 78 -3.18 -3.62 -3.62
CA ASP A 78 -1.93 -4.04 -4.21
C ASP A 78 -2.18 -4.63 -5.60
N LEU A 79 -1.14 -4.71 -6.41
CA LEU A 79 -1.19 -5.25 -7.77
C LEU A 79 -1.08 -6.78 -7.77
N SER A 80 -0.31 -7.34 -6.83
CA SER A 80 -0.22 -8.79 -6.63
C SER A 80 -1.49 -9.31 -5.95
N PRO A 81 -2.09 -10.43 -6.42
CA PRO A 81 -3.18 -11.12 -5.72
C PRO A 81 -2.79 -11.66 -4.34
#